data_AF-W3WIL0-F1
#
_entry.id   AF-W3WIL0-F1
#
_cell.length_a   1.000
_cell.length_b   1.000
_cell.length_c   1.000
_cell.angle_alpha   90.00
_cell.angle_beta   90.00
_cell.angle_gamma   90.00
#
_symmetry.space_group_name_H-M   'P 1'
#
loop_
_entity.id
_entity.type
_entity.pdbx_description
1 polymer ?
#
loop_
_entity_poly.entity_id
_entity_poly.type
_entity_poly.pdbx_seq_one_letter_code
_entity_poly.pdbx_strand_id
1 'polypeptide(L)'
;MPRLTEHVARELYYVIDQPPAFMSKELRELHERILAVGDPAAVTRAERNQISHRLPPEEEDRLCREKVGLSLPELKDKVMTSGADTLTEDECAMILFRRAPYFEMDLLPDEKRLVQQVLELLANDYDQEVWRRTYFRDRAFDQVRKERKAKIKQEKKAAMEAKIQSMRPLWVLDMFAAKLPRWGFVVFRTAYGVGMDDKWKLFTAIHSITAMKQFHCWYRAQELKRNLEPLFVSESQLDGADIDTLRRRFKTMREQNEIPEGLATDCFLVVDKEVLNHPVITSKTQYQPKTPGAADAWDTTLPLTAVDPDYDESASVSDDGESSGFKGTITIPLPKVFDWLYYCFHAKSEDWETRYKNTIGGPAEAMVSIIESPFPTDQY
;
A
#
# COMPACT_ATOMS: atom_id res chain seq x y z
N MET A 1 -3.99 11.37 20.63
CA MET A 1 -4.44 12.74 20.31
C MET A 1 -3.68 13.23 19.10
N PRO A 2 -4.33 13.51 17.96
CA PRO A 2 -3.66 14.13 16.81
C PRO A 2 -3.24 15.54 17.22
N ARG A 3 -1.98 15.91 16.96
CA ARG A 3 -1.39 17.14 17.49
C ARG A 3 -1.82 18.35 16.64
N LEU A 4 -2.28 19.40 17.32
CA LEU A 4 -2.93 20.61 16.81
C LEU A 4 -2.26 21.27 15.60
N THR A 5 -0.92 21.29 15.49
CA THR A 5 -0.19 21.90 14.37
C THR A 5 -0.45 21.21 13.01
N GLU A 6 -0.64 19.89 13.01
CA GLU A 6 -0.94 19.13 11.78
C GLU A 6 -2.42 19.30 11.38
N HIS A 7 -3.30 19.52 12.36
CA HIS A 7 -4.72 19.77 12.13
C HIS A 7 -4.98 21.20 11.63
N VAL A 8 -4.26 22.20 12.15
CA VAL A 8 -4.29 23.59 11.64
C VAL A 8 -3.84 23.61 10.18
N ALA A 9 -2.72 22.95 9.86
CA ALA A 9 -2.25 22.84 8.49
C ALA A 9 -3.28 22.10 7.61
N ARG A 10 -3.89 20.99 8.06
CA ARG A 10 -4.87 20.22 7.29
C ARG A 10 -6.21 20.94 7.09
N GLU A 11 -6.78 21.56 8.12
CA GLU A 11 -8.01 22.34 8.01
C GLU A 11 -7.80 23.56 7.12
N LEU A 12 -6.64 24.20 7.24
CA LEU A 12 -6.22 25.25 6.32
C LEU A 12 -6.00 24.72 4.89
N TYR A 13 -5.54 23.47 4.71
CA TYR A 13 -5.32 22.83 3.41
C TYR A 13 -6.60 22.32 2.73
N TYR A 14 -7.58 21.82 3.48
CA TYR A 14 -8.82 21.25 2.94
C TYR A 14 -9.82 22.30 2.45
N VAL A 15 -9.63 23.58 2.81
CA VAL A 15 -10.39 24.72 2.28
C VAL A 15 -9.77 25.24 0.96
N ILE A 16 -8.67 24.64 0.50
CA ILE A 16 -7.88 25.12 -0.65
C ILE A 16 -8.25 24.32 -1.91
N ASP A 17 -9.11 24.90 -2.75
CA ASP A 17 -9.10 24.57 -4.18
C ASP A 17 -7.72 24.92 -4.76
N GLN A 18 -7.21 24.05 -5.64
CA GLN A 18 -5.94 24.26 -6.34
C GLN A 18 -5.88 25.69 -6.90
N PRO A 19 -4.77 26.43 -6.70
CA PRO A 19 -4.66 27.77 -7.24
C PRO A 19 -4.86 27.70 -8.77
N PRO A 20 -5.76 28.51 -9.35
CA PRO A 20 -5.98 28.50 -10.79
C PRO A 20 -4.68 28.85 -11.52
N ALA A 21 -4.42 28.18 -12.64
CA ALA A 21 -3.20 28.38 -13.43
C ALA A 21 -3.04 29.81 -13.99
N PHE A 22 -4.12 30.61 -13.97
CA PHE A 22 -4.17 31.97 -14.52
C PHE A 22 -4.85 32.91 -13.53
N MET A 23 -4.50 34.21 -13.61
CA MET A 23 -5.19 35.25 -12.86
C MET A 23 -6.64 35.36 -13.35
N SER A 24 -7.62 35.27 -12.44
CA SER A 24 -9.02 35.46 -12.83
C SER A 24 -9.24 36.89 -13.33
N LYS A 25 -10.25 37.08 -14.18
CA LYS A 25 -10.61 38.40 -14.70
C LYS A 25 -10.92 39.38 -13.56
N GLU A 26 -11.67 38.94 -12.54
CA GLU A 26 -11.99 39.79 -11.38
C GLU A 26 -10.74 40.18 -10.59
N LEU A 27 -9.79 39.24 -10.43
CA LEU A 27 -8.54 39.51 -9.73
C LEU A 27 -7.68 40.50 -10.51
N ARG A 28 -7.63 40.39 -11.84
CA ARG A 28 -6.91 41.34 -12.71
C ARG A 28 -7.50 42.75 -12.62
N GLU A 29 -8.83 42.86 -12.73
CA GLU A 29 -9.54 44.13 -12.60
C GLU A 29 -9.31 44.78 -11.22
N LEU A 30 -9.27 43.97 -10.16
CA LEU A 30 -8.94 44.43 -8.81
C LEU A 30 -7.53 45.05 -8.75
N HIS A 31 -6.52 44.38 -9.34
CA HIS A 31 -5.14 44.89 -9.36
C HIS A 31 -5.02 46.19 -10.16
N GLU A 32 -5.60 46.23 -11.36
CA GLU A 32 -5.59 47.41 -12.22
C GLU A 32 -6.26 48.61 -11.54
N ARG A 33 -7.41 48.40 -10.88
CA ARG A 33 -8.11 49.44 -10.12
C ARG A 33 -7.28 49.98 -8.96
N ILE A 34 -6.58 49.12 -8.21
CA ILE A 34 -5.74 49.54 -7.08
C ILE A 34 -4.58 50.40 -7.56
N LEU A 35 -3.93 50.03 -8.67
CA LEU A 35 -2.89 50.86 -9.27
C LEU A 35 -3.42 52.20 -9.79
N ALA A 36 -4.62 52.22 -10.36
CA ALA A 36 -5.24 53.45 -10.85
C ALA A 36 -5.58 54.43 -9.71
N VAL A 37 -5.99 53.93 -8.54
CA VAL A 37 -6.24 54.76 -7.35
C VAL A 37 -4.93 55.26 -6.75
N GLY A 38 -3.90 54.42 -6.70
CA GLY A 38 -2.54 54.80 -6.26
C GLY A 38 -2.41 55.14 -4.77
N ASP A 39 -3.48 55.04 -3.98
CA ASP A 39 -3.49 55.25 -2.53
C ASP A 39 -3.66 53.93 -1.78
N PRO A 40 -2.63 53.46 -1.05
CA PRO A 40 -2.70 52.23 -0.26
C PRO A 40 -3.76 52.28 0.87
N ALA A 41 -4.12 53.47 1.36
CA ALA A 41 -5.11 53.64 2.43
C ALA A 41 -6.54 53.42 1.93
N ALA A 42 -6.79 53.58 0.62
CA ALA A 42 -8.08 53.32 0.00
C ALA A 42 -8.37 51.81 -0.17
N VAL A 43 -7.37 50.94 -0.01
CA VAL A 43 -7.52 49.48 -0.17
C VAL A 43 -7.93 48.81 1.13
N THR A 44 -9.10 48.18 1.12
CA THR A 44 -9.70 47.53 2.28
C THR A 44 -8.95 46.25 2.69
N ARG A 45 -9.13 45.81 3.94
CA ARG A 45 -8.56 44.55 4.43
C ARG A 45 -9.04 43.33 3.62
N ALA A 46 -10.30 43.31 3.20
CA ALA A 46 -10.84 42.23 2.38
C ALA A 46 -10.13 42.14 1.03
N GLU A 47 -9.89 43.28 0.37
CA GLU A 47 -9.15 43.34 -0.90
C GLU A 47 -7.68 42.95 -0.72
N ARG A 48 -7.03 43.40 0.36
CA ARG A 48 -5.66 42.98 0.70
C ARG A 48 -5.57 41.48 0.95
N ASN A 49 -6.57 40.88 1.60
CA ASN A 49 -6.64 39.45 1.82
C ASN A 49 -6.87 38.71 0.49
N GLN A 50 -7.75 39.20 -0.38
CA GLN A 50 -7.98 38.62 -1.71
C GLN A 50 -6.69 38.61 -2.57
N ILE A 51 -5.94 39.71 -2.57
CA ILE A 51 -4.63 39.81 -3.25
C ILE A 51 -3.62 38.89 -2.58
N SER A 52 -3.53 38.90 -1.25
CA SER A 52 -2.57 38.02 -0.56
C SER A 52 -3.03 36.55 -0.52
N HIS A 53 -4.11 36.20 -1.23
CA HIS A 53 -4.77 34.91 -1.25
C HIS A 53 -5.12 34.39 0.16
N ARG A 54 -5.31 35.28 1.13
CA ARG A 54 -5.74 34.97 2.50
C ARG A 54 -7.24 34.74 2.57
N LEU A 55 -7.67 34.12 3.67
CA LEU A 55 -9.08 33.94 3.99
C LEU A 55 -9.79 35.30 4.10
N PRO A 56 -11.11 35.38 3.88
CA PRO A 56 -11.90 36.55 4.22
C PRO A 56 -11.61 37.01 5.67
N PRO A 57 -11.58 38.32 5.96
CA PRO A 57 -11.16 38.82 7.27
C PRO A 57 -11.91 38.20 8.45
N GLU A 58 -13.21 37.95 8.32
CA GLU A 58 -14.04 37.34 9.35
C GLU A 58 -13.63 35.89 9.65
N GLU A 59 -13.34 35.10 8.62
CA GLU A 59 -12.90 33.71 8.77
C GLU A 59 -11.46 33.62 9.29
N GLU A 60 -10.59 34.52 8.82
CA GLU A 60 -9.21 34.63 9.29
C GLU A 60 -9.16 34.96 10.78
N ASP A 61 -9.95 35.93 11.23
CA ASP A 61 -10.02 36.31 12.64
C ASP A 61 -10.70 35.24 13.49
N ARG A 62 -11.77 34.60 12.99
CA ARG A 62 -12.41 33.46 13.67
C ARG A 62 -11.37 32.35 13.91
N LEU A 63 -10.63 31.97 12.87
CA LEU A 63 -9.63 30.91 12.97
C LEU A 63 -8.48 31.31 13.91
N CYS A 64 -8.00 32.56 13.85
CA CYS A 64 -6.99 33.05 14.79
C CYS A 64 -7.49 32.95 16.24
N ARG A 65 -8.73 33.37 16.52
CA ARG A 65 -9.30 33.29 17.87
C ARG A 65 -9.46 31.85 18.34
N GLU A 66 -9.95 30.96 17.47
CA GLU A 66 -10.11 29.54 17.80
C GLU A 66 -8.78 28.85 18.11
N LYS A 67 -7.70 29.19 17.39
CA LYS A 67 -6.41 28.51 17.52
C LYS A 67 -5.50 29.14 18.58
N VAL A 68 -5.44 30.47 18.66
CA VAL A 68 -4.48 31.20 19.51
C VAL A 68 -5.13 32.19 20.46
N GLY A 69 -6.46 32.32 20.46
CA GLY A 69 -7.20 33.18 21.39
C GLY A 69 -7.17 34.67 21.06
N LEU A 70 -6.56 35.07 19.94
CA LEU A 70 -6.41 36.46 19.49
C LEU A 70 -6.92 36.59 18.05
N SER A 71 -7.47 37.75 17.67
CA SER A 71 -7.66 38.10 16.26
C SER A 71 -6.32 38.36 15.57
N LEU A 72 -6.28 38.37 14.23
CA LEU A 72 -5.03 38.64 13.53
C LEU A 72 -4.44 40.03 13.84
N PRO A 73 -5.23 41.12 13.89
CA PRO A 73 -4.70 42.43 14.28
C PRO A 73 -4.08 42.44 15.68
N GLU A 74 -4.78 41.88 16.68
CA GLU A 74 -4.27 41.76 18.06
C GLU A 74 -2.98 40.94 18.11
N LEU A 75 -2.90 39.89 17.28
CA LEU A 75 -1.72 39.06 17.18
C LEU A 75 -0.54 39.82 16.55
N LYS A 76 -0.76 40.63 15.52
CA LYS A 76 0.27 41.51 14.94
C LYS A 76 0.76 42.55 15.97
N ASP A 77 -0.16 43.14 16.73
CA ASP A 77 0.18 44.09 17.78
C ASP A 77 0.99 43.43 18.91
N LYS A 78 0.69 42.16 19.24
CA LYS A 78 1.49 41.37 20.17
C LYS A 78 2.93 41.22 19.69
N VAL A 79 3.15 40.92 18.40
CA VAL A 79 4.51 40.82 17.82
C VAL A 79 5.30 42.12 18.02
N MET A 80 4.63 43.26 17.81
CA MET A 80 5.26 44.56 17.90
C MET A 80 5.52 45.02 19.33
N THR A 81 4.59 44.74 20.25
CA THR A 81 4.61 45.27 21.62
C THR A 81 5.33 44.35 22.60
N SER A 82 5.05 43.04 22.55
CA SER A 82 5.57 42.05 23.52
C SER A 82 6.89 41.41 23.08
N GLY A 83 7.30 41.63 21.82
CA GLY A 83 8.50 41.05 21.23
C GLY A 83 8.29 39.63 20.70
N ALA A 84 9.07 39.27 19.67
CA ALA A 84 8.93 38.04 18.91
C ALA A 84 9.15 36.76 19.73
N ASP A 85 9.95 36.81 20.79
CA ASP A 85 10.28 35.65 21.62
C ASP A 85 9.07 35.12 22.42
N THR A 86 8.04 35.95 22.61
CA THR A 86 6.80 35.58 23.31
C THR A 86 5.81 34.83 22.41
N LEU A 87 6.09 34.74 21.11
CA LEU A 87 5.24 34.01 20.19
C LEU A 87 5.43 32.51 20.34
N THR A 88 4.30 31.82 20.34
CA THR A 88 4.21 30.37 20.22
C THR A 88 4.35 29.93 18.76
N GLU A 89 4.55 28.63 18.54
CA GLU A 89 4.63 28.06 17.18
C GLU A 89 3.33 28.27 16.39
N ASP A 90 2.16 28.13 17.03
CA ASP A 90 0.86 28.30 16.38
C ASP A 90 0.62 29.78 16.03
N GLU A 91 1.03 30.70 16.90
CA GLU A 91 0.97 32.15 16.61
C GLU A 91 1.85 32.54 15.43
N CYS A 92 3.08 32.01 15.37
CA CYS A 92 3.95 32.19 14.21
C CYS A 92 3.32 31.64 12.93
N ALA A 93 2.74 30.44 13.00
CA ALA A 93 2.06 29.82 11.86
C ALA A 93 0.88 30.67 11.38
N MET A 94 0.05 31.22 12.27
CA MET A 94 -1.10 32.07 11.89
C MET A 94 -0.68 33.36 11.20
N ILE A 95 0.39 34.02 11.67
CA ILE A 95 0.89 35.26 11.03
C ILE A 95 1.55 34.96 9.69
N LEU A 96 2.39 33.92 9.63
CA LEU A 96 3.14 33.54 8.43
C LEU A 96 2.25 32.83 7.40
N PHE A 97 1.05 32.39 7.80
CA PHE A 97 0.10 31.78 6.90
C PHE A 97 -0.16 32.69 5.71
N ARG A 98 0.30 32.24 4.54
CA ARG A 98 -0.06 32.78 3.24
C ARG A 98 -0.44 31.58 2.40
N ARG A 99 -1.56 31.67 1.70
CA ARG A 99 -1.83 30.76 0.59
C ARG A 99 -0.70 30.96 -0.42
N ALA A 100 -0.29 29.87 -1.07
CA ALA A 100 0.81 29.76 -2.02
C ALA A 100 1.19 31.12 -2.63
N PRO A 101 2.42 31.62 -2.39
CA PRO A 101 2.79 32.94 -2.89
C PRO A 101 2.60 32.98 -4.41
N TYR A 102 2.29 34.15 -4.97
CA TYR A 102 2.19 34.37 -6.42
C TYR A 102 3.36 33.82 -7.26
N PHE A 103 4.50 33.53 -6.62
CA PHE A 103 5.65 32.85 -7.21
C PHE A 103 5.38 31.38 -7.61
N GLU A 104 4.34 30.75 -7.06
CA GLU A 104 3.90 29.38 -7.38
C GLU A 104 2.78 29.34 -8.43
N MET A 105 2.25 30.50 -8.85
CA MET A 105 1.29 30.59 -9.95
C MET A 105 2.03 30.76 -11.29
N ASP A 106 1.56 30.07 -12.33
CA ASP A 106 2.05 30.20 -13.72
C ASP A 106 1.56 31.50 -14.40
N LEU A 107 1.71 32.63 -13.71
CA LEU A 107 1.32 33.94 -14.20
C LEU A 107 2.10 34.32 -15.47
N LEU A 108 1.41 34.96 -16.40
CA LEU A 108 2.03 35.55 -17.58
C LEU A 108 2.95 36.73 -17.18
N PRO A 109 3.94 37.11 -18.01
CA PRO A 109 4.88 38.18 -17.66
C PRO A 109 4.23 39.53 -17.33
N ASP A 110 3.13 39.90 -18.00
CA ASP A 110 2.37 41.12 -17.72
C ASP A 110 1.63 41.03 -16.38
N GLU A 111 1.03 39.87 -16.09
CA GLU A 111 0.37 39.60 -14.81
C GLU A 111 1.36 39.61 -13.65
N LYS A 112 2.55 39.02 -13.82
CA LYS A 112 3.63 39.08 -12.82
C LYS A 112 4.04 40.51 -12.52
N ARG A 113 4.16 41.35 -13.56
CA ARG A 113 4.48 42.77 -13.40
C ARG A 113 3.36 43.50 -12.65
N LEU A 114 2.11 43.24 -13.01
CA LEU A 114 0.94 43.84 -12.38
C LEU A 114 0.86 43.49 -10.89
N VAL A 115 1.02 42.21 -10.53
CA VAL A 115 1.08 41.75 -9.14
C VAL A 115 2.21 42.43 -8.40
N GLN A 116 3.42 42.46 -8.98
CA GLN A 116 4.59 43.05 -8.35
C GLN A 116 4.37 44.53 -8.01
N GLN A 117 3.82 45.31 -8.96
CA GLN A 117 3.53 46.72 -8.75
C GLN A 117 2.50 46.96 -7.64
N VAL A 118 1.45 46.13 -7.58
CA VAL A 118 0.44 46.21 -6.50
C VAL A 118 1.04 45.82 -5.15
N LEU A 119 1.86 44.77 -5.10
CA LEU A 119 2.52 44.37 -3.86
C LEU A 119 3.51 45.42 -3.36
N GLU A 120 4.23 46.09 -4.25
CA GLU A 120 5.11 47.21 -3.92
C GLU A 120 4.31 48.41 -3.40
N LEU A 121 3.18 48.73 -4.03
CA LEU A 121 2.30 49.80 -3.58
C LEU A 121 1.70 49.52 -2.20
N LEU A 122 1.28 48.28 -1.94
CA LEU A 122 0.65 47.87 -0.69
C LEU A 122 1.63 47.51 0.43
N ALA A 123 2.92 47.46 0.11
CA ALA A 123 3.97 47.22 1.08
C ALA A 123 3.94 48.30 2.16
N ASN A 124 3.87 47.89 3.43
CA ASN A 124 4.02 48.80 4.55
C ASN A 124 5.04 48.24 5.55
N ASP A 125 5.82 49.14 6.15
CA ASP A 125 6.93 48.79 7.03
C ASP A 125 6.48 48.01 8.26
N TYR A 126 5.26 48.28 8.76
CA TYR A 126 4.68 47.59 9.91
C TYR A 126 4.48 46.09 9.61
N ASP A 127 3.78 45.75 8.54
CA ASP A 127 3.52 44.35 8.15
C ASP A 127 4.81 43.62 7.76
N GLN A 128 5.76 44.32 7.13
CA GLN A 128 7.07 43.75 6.83
C GLN A 128 7.86 43.43 8.09
N GLU A 129 7.84 44.33 9.09
CA GLU A 129 8.54 44.12 10.35
C GLU A 129 7.88 43.01 11.18
N VAL A 130 6.55 42.99 11.25
CA VAL A 130 5.80 41.89 11.86
C VAL A 130 6.17 40.56 11.21
N TRP A 131 6.17 40.50 9.88
CA TRP A 131 6.54 39.28 9.15
C TRP A 131 7.97 38.86 9.45
N ARG A 132 8.93 39.80 9.41
CA ARG A 132 10.35 39.54 9.67
C ARG A 132 10.58 38.97 11.07
N ARG A 133 10.04 39.62 12.10
CA ARG A 133 10.13 39.18 13.49
C ARG A 133 9.55 37.78 13.69
N THR A 134 8.37 37.57 13.13
CA THR A 134 7.70 36.28 13.20
C THR A 134 8.48 35.19 12.49
N TYR A 135 9.03 35.47 11.31
CA TYR A 135 9.83 34.53 10.52
C TYR A 135 11.08 34.08 11.28
N PHE A 136 11.80 35.01 11.91
CA PHE A 136 12.96 34.66 12.73
C PHE A 136 12.59 33.77 13.91
N ARG A 137 11.48 34.09 14.58
CA ARG A 137 10.98 33.26 15.67
C ARG A 137 10.55 31.87 15.19
N ASP A 138 9.88 31.79 14.04
CA ASP A 138 9.41 30.53 13.47
C ASP A 138 10.56 29.55 13.22
N ARG A 139 11.69 30.05 12.72
CA ARG A 139 12.91 29.25 12.53
C ARG A 139 13.47 28.67 13.82
N ALA A 140 13.24 29.31 14.98
CA ALA A 140 13.65 28.73 16.26
C ALA A 140 12.90 27.42 16.57
N PHE A 141 11.71 27.20 15.96
CA PHE A 141 10.94 25.96 16.08
C PHE A 141 11.35 24.88 15.08
N ASP A 142 12.22 25.15 14.09
CA ASP A 142 12.59 24.18 13.06
C ASP A 142 13.22 22.91 13.64
N GLN A 143 14.07 23.07 14.66
CA GLN A 143 14.69 21.93 15.33
C GLN A 143 13.64 21.05 16.03
N VAL A 144 12.70 21.68 16.74
CA VAL A 144 11.59 20.99 17.42
C VAL A 144 10.67 20.27 16.42
N ARG A 145 10.41 20.86 15.24
CA ARG A 145 9.66 20.22 14.16
C ARG A 145 10.41 19.02 13.60
N LYS A 146 11.72 19.14 13.36
CA LYS A 146 12.56 18.03 12.86
C LYS A 146 12.56 16.86 13.84
N GLU A 147 12.72 17.13 15.13
CA GLU A 147 12.68 16.10 16.18
C GLU A 147 11.30 15.44 16.29
N ARG A 148 10.21 16.22 16.26
CA ARG A 148 8.85 15.66 16.23
C ARG A 148 8.61 14.78 15.01
N LYS A 149 9.03 15.23 13.81
CA LYS A 149 8.93 14.43 12.57
C LYS A 149 9.76 13.15 12.66
N ALA A 150 10.97 13.21 13.20
CA ALA A 150 11.82 12.03 13.41
C ALA A 150 11.17 11.04 14.39
N LYS A 151 10.62 11.54 15.50
CA LYS A 151 9.91 10.72 16.49
C LYS A 151 8.67 10.04 15.89
N ILE A 152 7.83 10.79 15.17
CA ILE A 152 6.66 10.23 14.47
C ILE A 152 7.09 9.18 13.46
N LYS A 153 8.17 9.43 12.71
CA LYS A 153 8.72 8.46 11.76
C LYS A 153 9.21 7.19 12.47
N GLN A 154 9.87 7.33 13.62
CA GLN A 154 10.34 6.20 14.41
C GLN A 154 9.18 5.40 15.02
N GLU A 155 8.17 6.07 15.59
CA GLU A 155 6.96 5.45 16.12
C GLU A 155 6.21 4.71 15.01
N LYS A 156 6.04 5.33 13.83
CA LYS A 156 5.44 4.68 12.65
C LYS A 156 6.24 3.46 12.21
N LYS A 157 7.57 3.55 12.19
CA LYS A 157 8.44 2.42 11.85
C LYS A 157 8.31 1.30 12.88
N ALA A 158 8.33 1.60 14.17
CA ALA A 158 8.18 0.62 15.24
C ALA A 158 6.79 -0.02 15.23
N ALA A 159 5.73 0.76 15.02
CA ALA A 159 4.37 0.24 14.86
C ALA A 159 4.25 -0.66 13.63
N MET A 160 4.90 -0.30 12.52
CA MET A 160 4.98 -1.13 11.32
C MET A 160 5.74 -2.44 11.61
N GLU A 161 6.88 -2.39 12.30
CA GLU A 161 7.66 -3.58 12.67
C GLU A 161 6.88 -4.50 13.62
N ALA A 162 6.23 -3.96 14.65
CA ALA A 162 5.39 -4.73 15.57
C ALA A 162 4.20 -5.37 14.86
N LYS A 163 3.54 -4.62 13.98
CA LYS A 163 2.43 -5.10 13.13
C LYS A 163 2.89 -6.20 12.16
N ILE A 164 4.10 -6.08 11.60
CA ILE A 164 4.72 -7.12 10.80
C ILE A 164 5.01 -8.36 11.66
N GLN A 165 5.49 -8.21 12.89
CA GLN A 165 5.79 -9.34 13.78
C GLN A 165 4.54 -10.07 14.24
N SER A 166 3.44 -9.36 14.52
CA SER A 166 2.18 -9.96 15.00
C SER A 166 1.36 -10.66 13.91
N MET A 167 1.68 -10.46 12.63
CA MET A 167 0.94 -11.02 11.49
C MET A 167 1.74 -12.04 10.67
N ARG A 168 2.88 -12.54 11.17
CA ARG A 168 3.62 -13.58 10.43
C ARG A 168 2.96 -14.94 10.65
N PRO A 169 2.61 -15.65 9.58
CA PRO A 169 2.36 -17.07 9.68
C PRO A 169 3.66 -17.73 10.15
N LEU A 170 3.59 -18.62 11.15
CA LEU A 170 4.75 -19.35 11.68
C LEU A 170 5.55 -20.01 10.55
N TRP A 171 4.85 -20.51 9.53
CA TRP A 171 5.46 -21.14 8.38
C TRP A 171 6.41 -20.26 7.58
N VAL A 172 6.10 -18.97 7.40
CA VAL A 172 6.95 -18.05 6.63
C VAL A 172 8.27 -17.82 7.36
N LEU A 173 8.24 -17.78 8.69
CA LEU A 173 9.44 -17.66 9.52
C LEU A 173 10.35 -18.89 9.36
N ASP A 174 9.74 -20.07 9.41
CA ASP A 174 10.47 -21.33 9.32
C ASP A 174 11.06 -21.54 7.93
N MET A 175 10.31 -21.24 6.86
CA MET A 175 10.85 -21.26 5.50
C MET A 175 11.99 -20.26 5.31
N PHE A 176 11.88 -19.07 5.89
CA PHE A 176 12.95 -18.07 5.85
C PHE A 176 14.19 -18.55 6.63
N ALA A 177 14.00 -19.17 7.80
CA ALA A 177 15.07 -19.74 8.61
C ALA A 177 15.75 -20.94 7.93
N ALA A 178 15.01 -21.73 7.17
CA ALA A 178 15.52 -22.87 6.40
C ALA A 178 16.50 -22.47 5.29
N LYS A 179 16.47 -21.20 4.84
CA LYS A 179 17.36 -20.65 3.80
C LYS A 179 17.46 -21.56 2.57
N LEU A 180 16.32 -22.11 2.14
CA LEU A 180 16.28 -22.99 0.98
C LEU A 180 16.76 -22.23 -0.27
N PRO A 181 17.81 -22.70 -0.97
CA PRO A 181 18.33 -22.03 -2.15
C PRO A 181 17.33 -22.08 -3.32
N ARG A 182 16.48 -23.10 -3.33
CA ARG A 182 15.37 -23.33 -4.25
C ARG A 182 14.25 -24.02 -3.50
N TRP A 183 13.00 -23.69 -3.83
CA TRP A 183 11.82 -24.39 -3.31
C TRP A 183 10.62 -24.22 -4.26
N GLY A 184 9.64 -25.11 -4.15
CA GLY A 184 8.50 -25.18 -5.08
C GLY A 184 7.93 -26.59 -5.18
N PHE A 185 6.93 -26.74 -6.04
CA PHE A 185 6.39 -28.04 -6.46
C PHE A 185 6.83 -28.39 -7.87
N VAL A 186 6.72 -29.68 -8.19
CA VAL A 186 6.55 -30.11 -9.58
C VAL A 186 5.08 -29.96 -9.96
N VAL A 187 4.81 -29.35 -11.11
CA VAL A 187 3.46 -29.05 -11.59
C VAL A 187 3.28 -29.68 -12.97
N PHE A 188 2.44 -30.73 -13.05
CA PHE A 188 2.13 -31.39 -14.31
C PHE A 188 0.97 -30.71 -15.03
N ARG A 189 1.16 -30.49 -16.33
CA ARG A 189 0.08 -30.17 -17.28
C ARG A 189 -0.45 -31.46 -17.89
N THR A 190 -1.77 -31.60 -17.97
CA THR A 190 -2.42 -32.76 -18.63
C THR A 190 -3.40 -32.39 -19.75
N ALA A 191 -3.40 -31.14 -20.22
CA ALA A 191 -4.31 -30.69 -21.28
C ALA A 191 -3.58 -29.98 -22.42
N TYR A 192 -3.60 -30.57 -23.62
CA TYR A 192 -2.86 -30.14 -24.81
C TYR A 192 -3.74 -29.83 -26.03
N GLY A 193 -5.06 -29.78 -25.84
CA GLY A 193 -6.00 -29.41 -26.91
C GLY A 193 -5.79 -27.99 -27.48
N VAL A 194 -6.49 -27.68 -28.57
CA VAL A 194 -6.42 -26.37 -29.25
C VAL A 194 -6.70 -25.23 -28.26
N GLY A 195 -5.80 -24.24 -28.22
CA GLY A 195 -5.88 -23.07 -27.34
C GLY A 195 -5.44 -23.32 -25.89
N MET A 196 -5.01 -24.53 -25.52
CA MET A 196 -4.54 -24.82 -24.16
C MET A 196 -3.14 -24.26 -23.87
N ASP A 197 -2.30 -24.06 -24.88
CA ASP A 197 -0.94 -23.52 -24.68
C ASP A 197 -0.96 -22.08 -24.14
N ASP A 198 -1.87 -21.24 -24.65
CA ASP A 198 -2.00 -19.87 -24.17
C ASP A 198 -2.58 -19.82 -22.76
N LYS A 199 -3.53 -20.73 -22.46
CA LYS A 199 -4.08 -20.90 -21.11
C LYS A 199 -3.03 -21.40 -20.12
N TRP A 200 -2.15 -22.30 -20.55
CA TRP A 200 -1.03 -22.79 -19.75
C TRP A 200 -0.04 -21.66 -19.43
N LYS A 201 0.36 -20.86 -20.43
CA LYS A 201 1.20 -19.67 -20.20
C LYS A 201 0.55 -18.68 -19.24
N LEU A 202 -0.77 -18.50 -19.34
CA LEU A 202 -1.51 -17.62 -18.45
C LEU A 202 -1.58 -18.17 -17.02
N PHE A 203 -1.77 -19.48 -16.88
CA PHE A 203 -1.71 -20.16 -15.58
C PHE A 203 -0.35 -19.96 -14.90
N THR A 204 0.77 -20.16 -15.60
CA THR A 204 2.11 -19.97 -14.97
C THR A 204 2.35 -18.52 -14.53
N ALA A 205 1.81 -17.54 -15.28
CA ALA A 205 1.80 -16.14 -14.88
C ALA A 205 0.93 -15.90 -13.63
N ILE A 206 -0.28 -16.47 -13.58
CA ILE A 206 -1.19 -16.35 -12.42
C ILE A 206 -0.56 -16.99 -11.17
N HIS A 207 0.05 -18.17 -11.29
CA HIS A 207 0.80 -18.80 -10.22
C HIS A 207 1.88 -17.86 -9.67
N SER A 208 2.70 -17.28 -10.55
CA SER A 208 3.76 -16.34 -10.18
C SER A 208 3.24 -15.06 -9.52
N ILE A 209 2.14 -14.49 -10.03
CA ILE A 209 1.49 -13.30 -9.46
C ILE A 209 0.88 -13.63 -8.09
N THR A 210 0.31 -14.82 -7.92
CA THR A 210 -0.30 -15.25 -6.66
C THR A 210 0.76 -15.42 -5.59
N ALA A 211 1.86 -16.12 -5.93
CA ALA A 211 3.05 -16.18 -5.07
C ALA A 211 3.53 -14.77 -4.71
N MET A 212 3.68 -13.89 -5.70
CA MET A 212 4.08 -12.51 -5.48
C MET A 212 3.17 -11.81 -4.48
N LYS A 213 1.85 -11.91 -4.63
CA LYS A 213 0.89 -11.26 -3.74
C LYS A 213 0.95 -11.83 -2.33
N GLN A 214 1.07 -13.15 -2.20
CA GLN A 214 1.24 -13.82 -0.91
C GLN A 214 2.47 -13.27 -0.17
N PHE A 215 3.59 -13.08 -0.87
CA PHE A 215 4.83 -12.57 -0.28
C PHE A 215 4.95 -11.04 -0.27
N HIS A 216 4.13 -10.30 -1.02
CA HIS A 216 4.25 -8.85 -1.16
C HIS A 216 3.98 -8.11 0.15
N CYS A 217 3.06 -8.64 0.96
CA CYS A 217 2.76 -8.13 2.30
C CYS A 217 3.93 -8.28 3.29
N TRP A 218 4.97 -9.03 2.92
CA TRP A 218 6.12 -9.33 3.79
C TRP A 218 7.42 -8.95 3.09
N TYR A 219 7.90 -7.72 3.33
CA TYR A 219 9.11 -7.16 2.71
C TYR A 219 10.35 -8.09 2.71
N ARG A 220 10.53 -8.94 3.75
CA ARG A 220 11.61 -9.93 3.82
C ARG A 220 11.33 -11.25 3.08
N ALA A 221 10.08 -11.59 2.81
CA ALA A 221 9.73 -12.75 1.99
C ALA A 221 10.01 -12.53 0.49
N GLN A 222 10.53 -11.37 0.10
CA GLN A 222 11.10 -11.17 -1.24
C GLN A 222 12.24 -12.15 -1.53
N GLU A 223 13.01 -12.56 -0.52
CA GLU A 223 14.03 -13.61 -0.70
C GLU A 223 13.40 -14.98 -0.94
N LEU A 224 12.35 -15.33 -0.18
CA LEU A 224 11.57 -16.55 -0.44
C LEU A 224 11.01 -16.56 -1.87
N LYS A 225 10.44 -15.44 -2.32
CA LYS A 225 9.98 -15.29 -3.70
C LYS A 225 11.11 -15.51 -4.71
N ARG A 226 12.30 -14.94 -4.49
CA ARG A 226 13.45 -15.09 -5.41
C ARG A 226 13.86 -16.54 -5.59
N ASN A 227 13.70 -17.36 -4.55
CA ASN A 227 14.07 -18.77 -4.55
C ASN A 227 12.90 -19.71 -4.89
N LEU A 228 11.69 -19.18 -5.11
CA LEU A 228 10.53 -19.95 -5.52
C LEU A 228 10.64 -20.28 -7.01
N GLU A 229 11.03 -21.52 -7.32
CA GLU A 229 11.25 -21.99 -8.69
C GLU A 229 10.52 -23.32 -8.93
N PRO A 230 9.19 -23.30 -9.11
CA PRO A 230 8.42 -24.51 -9.41
C PRO A 230 8.86 -25.14 -10.74
N LEU A 231 8.86 -26.47 -10.80
CA LEU A 231 9.16 -27.21 -12.03
C LEU A 231 7.86 -27.48 -12.80
N PHE A 232 7.62 -26.71 -13.85
CA PHE A 232 6.46 -26.87 -14.73
C PHE A 232 6.75 -27.93 -15.81
N VAL A 233 6.11 -29.11 -15.68
CA VAL A 233 6.27 -30.22 -16.63
C VAL A 233 5.21 -30.11 -17.73
N SER A 234 5.66 -29.89 -18.96
CA SER A 234 4.82 -29.76 -20.14
C SER A 234 5.23 -30.75 -21.22
N GLU A 235 4.82 -32.00 -21.04
CA GLU A 235 5.09 -33.17 -21.88
C GLU A 235 3.82 -33.59 -22.64
N SER A 236 3.79 -33.51 -23.98
CA SER A 236 2.55 -33.78 -24.75
C SER A 236 2.03 -35.21 -24.64
N GLN A 237 2.89 -36.16 -24.27
CA GLN A 237 2.50 -37.54 -23.94
C GLN A 237 1.63 -37.66 -22.68
N LEU A 238 1.52 -36.60 -21.87
CA LEU A 238 0.70 -36.56 -20.66
C LEU A 238 -0.71 -35.99 -20.93
N ASP A 239 -1.10 -35.77 -22.19
CA ASP A 239 -2.45 -35.30 -22.52
C ASP A 239 -3.51 -36.32 -22.07
N GLY A 240 -4.39 -35.88 -21.17
CA GLY A 240 -5.42 -36.71 -20.55
C GLY A 240 -4.88 -37.82 -19.63
N ALA A 241 -3.61 -37.76 -19.20
CA ALA A 241 -3.04 -38.76 -18.32
C ALA A 241 -3.80 -38.87 -16.98
N ASP A 242 -4.06 -40.10 -16.55
CA ASP A 242 -4.63 -40.38 -15.23
C ASP A 242 -3.61 -40.17 -14.10
N ILE A 243 -4.12 -40.10 -12.87
CA ILE A 243 -3.32 -39.83 -11.68
C ILE A 243 -2.22 -40.88 -11.48
N ASP A 244 -2.49 -42.16 -11.73
CA ASP A 244 -1.51 -43.23 -11.51
C ASP A 244 -0.36 -43.18 -12.53
N THR A 245 -0.64 -42.73 -13.74
CA THR A 245 0.38 -42.44 -14.76
C THR A 245 1.26 -41.27 -14.32
N LEU A 246 0.67 -40.21 -13.74
CA LEU A 246 1.43 -39.08 -13.20
C LEU A 246 2.27 -39.48 -11.98
N ARG A 247 1.73 -40.31 -11.07
CA ARG A 247 2.48 -40.87 -9.93
C ARG A 247 3.71 -41.64 -10.40
N ARG A 248 3.54 -42.53 -11.38
CA ARG A 248 4.66 -43.29 -11.99
C ARG A 248 5.69 -42.35 -12.62
N ARG A 249 5.25 -41.38 -13.43
CA ARG A 249 6.15 -40.41 -14.05
C ARG A 249 6.95 -39.63 -13.00
N PHE A 250 6.29 -39.15 -11.95
CA PHE A 250 6.93 -38.41 -10.86
C PHE A 250 7.95 -39.27 -10.10
N LYS A 251 7.63 -40.54 -9.80
CA LYS A 251 8.58 -41.49 -9.20
C LYS A 251 9.82 -41.69 -10.08
N THR A 252 9.63 -41.87 -11.39
CA THR A 252 10.74 -41.93 -12.34
C THR A 252 11.57 -40.65 -12.33
N MET A 253 10.95 -39.46 -12.29
CA MET A 253 11.67 -38.19 -12.16
C MET A 253 12.51 -38.13 -10.88
N ARG A 254 11.98 -38.63 -9.76
CA ARG A 254 12.71 -38.74 -8.48
C ARG A 254 13.92 -39.67 -8.61
N GLU A 255 13.73 -40.87 -9.16
CA GLU A 255 14.79 -41.88 -9.31
C GLU A 255 15.90 -41.45 -10.26
N GLN A 256 15.54 -40.70 -11.31
CA GLN A 256 16.47 -40.21 -12.33
C GLN A 256 17.11 -38.86 -11.98
N ASN A 257 16.81 -38.29 -10.80
CA ASN A 257 17.26 -36.96 -10.38
C ASN A 257 16.86 -35.83 -11.34
N GLU A 258 15.71 -35.96 -12.01
CA GLU A 258 15.14 -34.92 -12.86
C GLU A 258 14.49 -33.79 -12.04
N ILE A 259 14.13 -34.05 -10.78
CA ILE A 259 13.62 -33.05 -9.84
C ILE A 259 14.80 -32.34 -9.18
N PRO A 260 14.97 -31.02 -9.36
CA PRO A 260 16.05 -30.30 -8.71
C PRO A 260 15.96 -30.33 -7.18
N GLU A 261 17.12 -30.30 -6.54
CA GLU A 261 17.23 -30.22 -5.08
C GLU A 261 16.48 -28.98 -4.53
N GLY A 262 15.79 -29.18 -3.40
CA GLY A 262 15.01 -28.15 -2.73
C GLY A 262 13.54 -28.11 -3.12
N LEU A 263 13.11 -28.77 -4.19
CA LEU A 263 11.67 -28.92 -4.49
C LEU A 263 11.02 -29.99 -3.61
N ALA A 264 9.72 -29.86 -3.38
CA ALA A 264 8.93 -30.87 -2.68
C ALA A 264 8.91 -32.18 -3.49
N THR A 265 9.29 -33.29 -2.85
CA THR A 265 9.33 -34.64 -3.45
C THR A 265 8.26 -35.57 -2.89
N ASP A 266 7.52 -35.13 -1.88
CA ASP A 266 6.45 -35.86 -1.22
C ASP A 266 5.06 -35.50 -1.79
N CYS A 267 4.98 -34.52 -2.70
CA CYS A 267 3.74 -34.03 -3.30
C CYS A 267 4.04 -33.40 -4.67
N PHE A 268 3.11 -33.55 -5.62
CA PHE A 268 3.11 -32.76 -6.86
C PHE A 268 1.72 -32.19 -7.18
N LEU A 269 1.67 -31.20 -8.06
CA LEU A 269 0.42 -30.55 -8.46
C LEU A 269 0.02 -30.95 -9.88
N VAL A 270 -1.28 -31.00 -10.14
CA VAL A 270 -1.85 -31.30 -11.46
C VAL A 270 -2.72 -30.14 -11.92
N VAL A 271 -2.52 -29.76 -13.18
CA VAL A 271 -3.26 -28.72 -13.89
C VAL A 271 -3.88 -29.36 -15.11
N ASP A 272 -5.15 -29.72 -14.97
CA ASP A 272 -5.92 -30.38 -16.01
C ASP A 272 -6.72 -29.40 -16.86
N LYS A 273 -7.57 -29.96 -17.72
CA LYS A 273 -8.44 -29.19 -18.61
C LYS A 273 -9.44 -28.34 -17.83
N GLU A 274 -9.93 -28.78 -16.68
CA GLU A 274 -10.90 -28.03 -15.89
C GLU A 274 -10.24 -26.79 -15.28
N VAL A 275 -9.05 -26.96 -14.69
CA VAL A 275 -8.24 -25.86 -14.16
C VAL A 275 -7.95 -24.84 -15.26
N LEU A 276 -7.47 -25.28 -16.43
CA LEU A 276 -7.14 -24.37 -17.54
C LEU A 276 -8.35 -23.63 -18.13
N ASN A 277 -9.55 -24.20 -18.03
CA ASN A 277 -10.77 -23.56 -18.49
C ASN A 277 -11.48 -22.75 -17.41
N HIS A 278 -10.94 -22.72 -16.19
CA HIS A 278 -11.56 -22.00 -15.09
C HIS A 278 -11.69 -20.50 -15.40
N PRO A 279 -12.82 -19.84 -15.09
CA PRO A 279 -13.06 -18.44 -15.44
C PRO A 279 -11.97 -17.49 -14.95
N VAL A 280 -11.37 -17.76 -13.78
CA VAL A 280 -10.26 -16.98 -13.19
C VAL A 280 -9.02 -16.91 -14.08
N ILE A 281 -8.78 -17.89 -14.96
CA ILE A 281 -7.70 -17.78 -15.95
C ILE A 281 -8.06 -16.73 -17.01
N THR A 282 -9.33 -16.59 -17.36
CA THR A 282 -9.77 -15.63 -18.39
C THR A 282 -10.04 -14.23 -17.83
N SER A 283 -10.49 -14.12 -16.59
CA SER A 283 -10.77 -12.85 -15.92
C SER A 283 -9.50 -12.36 -15.21
N LYS A 284 -9.23 -11.05 -15.26
CA LYS A 284 -8.15 -10.40 -14.47
C LYS A 284 -8.48 -10.39 -12.97
N THR A 285 -9.05 -11.47 -12.43
CA THR A 285 -9.51 -11.54 -11.05
C THR A 285 -8.29 -11.55 -10.15
N GLN A 286 -8.23 -10.54 -9.30
CA GLN A 286 -7.16 -10.39 -8.34
C GLN A 286 -7.53 -11.14 -7.07
N TYR A 287 -6.62 -12.00 -6.58
CA TYR A 287 -6.72 -12.52 -5.22
C TYR A 287 -6.87 -11.34 -4.25
N GLN A 288 -7.96 -11.36 -3.49
CA GLN A 288 -8.15 -10.52 -2.33
C GLN A 288 -8.10 -11.41 -1.08
N PRO A 289 -7.31 -11.04 -0.08
CA PRO A 289 -7.33 -11.73 1.19
C PRO A 289 -8.70 -11.74 1.85
N LYS A 290 -8.92 -12.71 2.73
CA LYS A 290 -10.11 -12.75 3.58
C LYS A 290 -10.15 -11.56 4.53
N THR A 291 -11.23 -10.79 4.50
CA THR A 291 -11.56 -9.86 5.58
C THR A 291 -12.09 -10.65 6.77
N PRO A 292 -11.72 -10.33 8.03
CA PRO A 292 -12.25 -11.04 9.20
C PRO A 292 -13.79 -11.10 9.17
N GLY A 293 -14.35 -12.31 9.23
CA GLY A 293 -15.81 -12.54 9.21
C GLY A 293 -16.46 -12.68 7.83
N ALA A 294 -15.73 -12.52 6.72
CA ALA A 294 -16.24 -12.80 5.38
C ALA A 294 -16.28 -14.32 5.09
N ALA A 295 -17.16 -14.75 4.18
CA ALA A 295 -17.12 -16.10 3.61
C ALA A 295 -15.76 -16.34 2.94
N ASP A 296 -15.27 -17.58 3.00
CA ASP A 296 -13.98 -17.91 2.43
C ASP A 296 -13.96 -17.63 0.92
N ALA A 297 -12.97 -16.84 0.48
CA ALA A 297 -12.84 -16.45 -0.94
C ALA A 297 -12.46 -17.63 -1.86
N TRP A 298 -12.50 -18.87 -1.36
CA TRP A 298 -12.00 -20.07 -2.03
C TRP A 298 -12.72 -20.35 -3.35
N ASP A 299 -14.03 -20.09 -3.39
CA ASP A 299 -14.88 -20.25 -4.58
C ASP A 299 -14.47 -19.32 -5.75
N THR A 300 -13.62 -18.33 -5.49
CA THR A 300 -13.16 -17.35 -6.49
C THR A 300 -11.70 -17.56 -6.93
N THR A 301 -11.07 -18.64 -6.47
CA THR A 301 -9.67 -18.96 -6.77
C THR A 301 -9.53 -20.18 -7.68
N LEU A 302 -8.32 -20.44 -8.18
CA LEU A 302 -8.06 -21.62 -9.01
C LEU A 302 -7.88 -22.85 -8.12
N PRO A 303 -8.76 -23.87 -8.21
CA PRO A 303 -8.52 -25.14 -7.56
C PRO A 303 -7.38 -25.88 -8.26
N LEU A 304 -6.47 -26.45 -7.49
CA LEU A 304 -5.38 -27.30 -7.97
C LEU A 304 -5.43 -28.64 -7.27
N THR A 305 -5.17 -29.71 -8.01
CA THR A 305 -5.11 -31.05 -7.44
C THR A 305 -3.68 -31.31 -6.96
N ALA A 306 -3.49 -31.47 -5.66
CA ALA A 306 -2.25 -31.99 -5.08
C ALA A 306 -2.35 -33.51 -4.96
N VAL A 307 -1.29 -34.20 -5.34
CA VAL A 307 -1.24 -35.66 -5.44
C VAL A 307 -0.11 -36.21 -4.59
N ASP A 308 -0.44 -37.19 -3.77
CA ASP A 308 0.53 -38.01 -3.06
C ASP A 308 1.12 -39.03 -4.05
N PRO A 309 2.42 -38.93 -4.38
CA PRO A 309 3.07 -39.87 -5.28
C PRO A 309 3.12 -41.29 -4.69
N ASP A 310 3.19 -41.43 -3.37
CA ASP A 310 3.47 -42.68 -2.68
C ASP A 310 2.20 -43.34 -2.12
N TYR A 311 1.03 -42.75 -2.35
CA TYR A 311 -0.26 -43.33 -1.98
C TYR A 311 -0.47 -44.72 -2.61
N ASP A 312 -0.86 -45.67 -1.76
CA ASP A 312 -1.17 -47.05 -2.11
C ASP A 312 -2.57 -47.40 -1.57
N GLU A 313 -3.53 -47.56 -2.48
CA GLU A 313 -4.92 -47.92 -2.16
C GLU A 313 -5.04 -49.30 -1.48
N SER A 314 -4.03 -50.17 -1.66
CA SER A 314 -4.01 -51.48 -0.99
C SER A 314 -3.59 -51.39 0.48
N ALA A 315 -2.92 -50.29 0.87
CA ALA A 315 -2.46 -50.08 2.24
C ALA A 315 -3.51 -49.37 3.13
N SER A 316 -4.57 -48.78 2.56
CA SER A 316 -5.57 -47.98 3.28
C SER A 316 -6.69 -48.79 3.98
N VAL A 317 -6.38 -50.00 4.43
CA VAL A 317 -7.32 -50.83 5.21
C VAL A 317 -7.32 -50.36 6.67
N SER A 318 -8.00 -49.25 6.96
CA SER A 318 -8.29 -48.84 8.34
C SER A 318 -9.80 -48.58 8.48
N ASP A 319 -10.38 -49.24 9.49
CA ASP A 319 -11.81 -49.45 9.75
C ASP A 319 -12.46 -48.29 10.54
N ASP A 320 -11.79 -47.13 10.60
CA ASP A 320 -12.25 -45.96 11.34
C ASP A 320 -12.88 -44.95 10.36
N GLY A 321 -14.22 -44.88 10.40
CA GLY A 321 -15.09 -44.20 9.42
C GLY A 321 -14.94 -42.68 9.27
N GLU A 322 -13.84 -42.06 9.70
CA GLU A 322 -13.52 -40.65 9.42
C GLU A 322 -12.53 -40.47 8.25
N SER A 323 -11.70 -41.47 7.93
CA SER A 323 -10.73 -41.40 6.81
C SER A 323 -11.21 -42.08 5.53
N SER A 324 -12.47 -42.54 5.48
CA SER A 324 -13.06 -43.23 4.33
C SER A 324 -13.30 -42.25 3.17
N GLY A 325 -12.28 -41.96 2.38
CA GLY A 325 -12.42 -41.13 1.17
C GLY A 325 -11.15 -40.51 0.61
N PHE A 326 -10.02 -40.55 1.34
CA PHE A 326 -8.77 -39.99 0.83
C PHE A 326 -8.16 -40.91 -0.23
N LYS A 327 -8.13 -40.46 -1.49
CA LYS A 327 -7.61 -41.23 -2.65
C LYS A 327 -6.18 -40.86 -3.03
N GLY A 328 -5.40 -40.36 -2.07
CA GLY A 328 -4.06 -39.81 -2.34
C GLY A 328 -4.10 -38.54 -3.18
N THR A 329 -5.24 -37.83 -3.19
CA THR A 329 -5.42 -36.55 -3.88
C THR A 329 -6.24 -35.61 -3.00
N ILE A 330 -5.92 -34.32 -3.07
CA ILE A 330 -6.67 -33.24 -2.44
C ILE A 330 -6.79 -32.06 -3.39
N THR A 331 -7.89 -31.32 -3.31
CA THR A 331 -8.06 -30.08 -4.04
C THR A 331 -7.69 -28.91 -3.13
N ILE A 332 -6.72 -28.11 -3.55
CA ILE A 332 -6.21 -26.95 -2.81
C ILE A 332 -6.41 -25.70 -3.66
N PRO A 333 -6.98 -24.61 -3.11
CA PRO A 333 -7.00 -23.34 -3.82
C PRO A 333 -5.58 -22.80 -3.99
N LEU A 334 -5.24 -22.27 -5.17
CA LEU A 334 -3.88 -21.84 -5.53
C LEU A 334 -3.16 -20.97 -4.46
N PRO A 335 -3.80 -20.00 -3.77
CA PRO A 335 -3.12 -19.27 -2.70
C PRO A 335 -2.65 -20.14 -1.52
N LYS A 336 -3.37 -21.24 -1.22
CA LYS A 336 -3.07 -22.17 -0.14
C LYS A 336 -2.02 -23.22 -0.50
N VAL A 337 -1.65 -23.32 -1.78
CA VAL A 337 -0.54 -24.18 -2.20
C VAL A 337 0.77 -23.77 -1.50
N PHE A 338 0.97 -22.47 -1.22
CA PHE A 338 2.17 -22.01 -0.51
C PHE A 338 2.17 -22.42 0.98
N ASP A 339 1.01 -22.41 1.62
CA ASP A 339 0.84 -22.93 2.99
C ASP A 339 1.08 -24.46 3.01
N TRP A 340 0.55 -25.18 2.01
CA TRP A 340 0.77 -26.62 1.84
C TRP A 340 2.27 -26.97 1.69
N LEU A 341 3.00 -26.15 0.91
CA LEU A 341 4.41 -26.33 0.65
C LEU A 341 5.27 -26.25 1.93
N TYR A 342 4.88 -25.42 2.89
CA TYR A 342 5.53 -25.42 4.19
C TYR A 342 5.42 -26.77 4.91
N TYR A 343 4.21 -27.36 4.94
CA TYR A 343 4.00 -28.64 5.60
C TYR A 343 4.79 -29.77 4.90
N CYS A 344 4.95 -29.73 3.58
CA CYS A 344 5.83 -30.64 2.85
C CYS A 344 7.30 -30.58 3.33
N PHE A 345 7.82 -29.40 3.63
CA PHE A 345 9.22 -29.25 4.05
C PHE A 345 9.46 -29.50 5.54
N HIS A 346 8.54 -29.04 6.40
CA HIS A 346 8.75 -28.99 7.85
C HIS A 346 7.93 -30.01 8.65
N ALA A 347 6.80 -30.48 8.13
CA ALA A 347 5.91 -31.42 8.81
C ALA A 347 6.05 -32.85 8.27
N LYS A 348 7.28 -33.31 8.02
CA LYS A 348 7.58 -34.66 7.50
C LYS A 348 7.00 -35.81 8.34
N SER A 349 6.48 -35.54 9.54
CA SER A 349 5.84 -36.49 10.44
C SER A 349 4.31 -36.44 10.48
N GLU A 350 3.66 -35.47 9.85
CA GLU A 350 2.20 -35.38 9.77
C GLU A 350 1.68 -36.12 8.54
N ASP A 351 0.60 -36.90 8.71
CA ASP A 351 -0.11 -37.53 7.61
C ASP A 351 -0.79 -36.47 6.71
N TRP A 352 -1.08 -36.86 5.46
CA TRP A 352 -1.66 -35.96 4.45
C TRP A 352 -3.03 -35.39 4.86
N GLU A 353 -3.84 -36.16 5.58
CA GLU A 353 -5.16 -35.73 6.01
C GLU A 353 -5.05 -34.62 7.06
N THR A 354 -4.15 -34.78 8.03
CA THR A 354 -3.80 -33.76 9.02
C THR A 354 -3.30 -32.48 8.36
N ARG A 355 -2.37 -32.58 7.39
CA ARG A 355 -1.90 -31.41 6.63
C ARG A 355 -3.05 -30.71 5.90
N TYR A 356 -3.99 -31.49 5.35
CA TYR A 356 -5.12 -30.94 4.58
C TYR A 356 -6.09 -30.20 5.49
N LYS A 357 -6.45 -30.82 6.62
CA LYS A 357 -7.25 -30.19 7.67
C LYS A 357 -6.59 -28.92 8.18
N ASN A 358 -5.27 -28.90 8.37
CA ASN A 358 -4.53 -27.71 8.80
C ASN A 358 -4.50 -26.61 7.73
N THR A 359 -4.40 -26.98 6.45
CA THR A 359 -4.30 -26.03 5.34
C THR A 359 -5.65 -25.40 4.99
N ILE A 360 -6.73 -26.19 5.02
CA ILE A 360 -8.10 -25.78 4.65
C ILE A 360 -8.88 -25.31 5.88
N GLY A 361 -8.82 -26.05 6.99
CA GLY A 361 -9.54 -25.73 8.24
C GLY A 361 -8.79 -24.77 9.17
N GLY A 362 -7.49 -24.56 8.96
CA GLY A 362 -6.76 -23.49 9.62
C GLY A 362 -7.40 -22.13 9.28
N PRO A 363 -7.37 -21.13 10.19
CA PRO A 363 -7.92 -19.82 9.88
C PRO A 363 -7.33 -19.37 8.54
N ALA A 364 -8.19 -19.10 7.55
CA ALA A 364 -7.76 -18.42 6.33
C ALA A 364 -7.15 -17.10 6.80
N GLU A 365 -5.82 -17.07 6.90
CA GLU A 365 -5.11 -15.99 7.55
C GLU A 365 -5.49 -14.71 6.83
N ALA A 366 -6.16 -13.82 7.57
CA ALA A 366 -6.61 -12.56 7.05
C ALA A 366 -5.36 -11.73 6.72
N MET A 367 -4.90 -11.76 5.47
CA MET A 367 -3.97 -10.72 5.03
C MET A 367 -4.77 -9.42 4.96
N VAL A 368 -4.48 -8.48 5.83
CA VAL A 368 -5.28 -7.25 5.89
C VAL A 368 -5.11 -6.46 4.58
N SER A 369 -6.24 -6.01 4.03
CA SER A 369 -6.33 -5.17 2.83
C SER A 369 -5.40 -3.96 2.91
N ILE A 370 -4.65 -3.73 1.83
CA ILE A 370 -3.90 -2.48 1.61
C ILE A 370 -4.86 -1.27 1.45
N ILE A 371 -6.17 -1.51 1.23
CA ILE A 371 -7.16 -0.47 0.93
C ILE A 371 -7.65 0.24 2.20
N GLU A 372 -7.46 -0.34 3.39
CA GLU A 372 -7.58 0.41 4.67
C GLU A 372 -6.22 1.00 5.11
N SER A 373 -5.29 1.15 4.17
CA SER A 373 -4.04 1.82 4.46
C SER A 373 -4.18 3.34 4.37
N PRO A 374 -3.69 4.09 5.36
CA PRO A 374 -3.44 5.53 5.22
C PRO A 374 -2.15 5.78 4.41
N PHE A 375 -1.88 5.00 3.36
CA PHE A 375 -0.78 5.30 2.43
C PHE A 375 -1.19 6.50 1.58
N PRO A 376 -0.39 7.58 1.52
CA PRO A 376 -0.42 8.48 0.38
C PRO A 376 0.14 7.72 -0.82
N THR A 377 -0.58 7.73 -1.93
CA THR A 377 -0.11 7.37 -3.28
C THR A 377 0.89 8.37 -3.86
N ASP A 378 1.65 9.07 -3.02
CA ASP A 378 2.62 10.07 -3.48
C ASP A 378 4.00 9.43 -3.65
N GLN A 379 4.13 8.69 -4.76
CA GLN A 379 5.39 8.55 -5.49
C GLN A 379 5.08 8.50 -6.99
N TYR A 380 4.72 9.66 -7.54
CA TYR A 380 5.37 10.24 -8.72
C TYR A 380 5.56 11.73 -8.47
#